data_AF-A0A5S3TMY0-F1
#
_entry.id   AF-A0A5S3TMY0-F1
#
_cell.length_a   1.000
_cell.length_b   1.000
_cell.length_c   1.000
_cell.angle_alpha   90.00
_cell.angle_beta   90.00
_cell.angle_gamma   90.00
#
_symmetry.space_group_name_H-M   'P 1'
#
loop_
_entity.id
_entity.type
_entity.pdbx_description
1 polymer ?
#
loop_
_entity_poly.entity_id
_entity_poly.type
_entity_poly.pdbx_seq_one_letter_code
_entity_poly.pdbx_strand_id
1 'polypeptide(L)'
;MKKSLLSIYLISMLLVGATTSWSVRAESNVGYFGFEPDIITNYIGQGNKKLGYVRITVDLMLNDMADIAVVEHHTPLLRDAIVEILSKEPEENIKSLTGREEIRKRCTEKLKALLKQETGQEIVREVLFTKYLYH
;
A
#
# COMPACT_ATOMS: atom_id res chain seq x y z
N MET A 1 38.10 43.55 30.74
CA MET A 1 37.95 42.07 30.83
C MET A 1 36.50 41.60 30.73
N LYS A 2 35.54 42.15 31.49
CA LYS A 2 34.12 41.70 31.47
C LYS A 2 33.39 41.81 30.11
N LYS A 3 33.67 42.86 29.31
CA LYS A 3 33.08 43.03 27.96
C LYS A 3 33.57 41.99 26.94
N SER A 4 34.80 41.51 27.09
CA SER A 4 35.38 40.46 26.23
C SER A 4 34.77 39.09 26.54
N LEU A 5 34.49 38.80 27.82
CA LEU A 5 33.82 37.57 28.25
C LEU A 5 32.37 37.50 27.78
N LEU A 6 31.66 38.64 27.78
CA LEU A 6 30.29 38.75 27.27
C LEU A 6 30.23 38.55 25.75
N SER A 7 31.22 39.06 25.01
CA SER A 7 31.35 38.84 23.56
C SER A 7 31.60 37.37 23.22
N ILE A 8 32.44 36.68 24.00
CA ILE A 8 32.72 35.25 23.82
C ILE A 8 31.47 34.39 24.07
N TYR A 9 30.67 34.75 25.08
CA TYR A 9 29.41 34.04 25.37
C TYR A 9 28.34 34.29 24.29
N LEU A 10 28.31 35.49 23.71
CA LEU A 10 27.42 35.82 22.60
C LEU A 10 27.80 35.05 21.33
N ILE A 11 29.10 34.90 21.05
CA ILE A 11 29.63 34.16 19.90
C ILE A 11 29.40 32.66 20.06
N SER A 12 29.56 32.09 21.26
CA SER A 12 29.29 30.66 21.49
C SER A 12 27.80 30.33 21.34
N MET A 13 26.91 31.24 21.78
CA MET A 13 25.47 31.08 21.62
C MET A 13 25.03 31.17 20.15
N LEU A 14 25.73 31.98 19.34
CA LEU A 14 25.49 32.09 17.88
C LEU A 14 25.98 30.85 17.12
N LEU A 15 27.09 30.23 17.54
CA LEU A 15 27.62 29.01 16.91
C LEU A 15 26.75 27.78 17.18
N VAL A 16 26.12 27.66 18.35
CA VAL A 16 25.21 26.54 18.66
C VAL A 16 23.94 26.62 17.79
N GLY A 17 23.40 27.82 17.55
CA GLY A 17 22.23 28.02 16.70
C GLY A 17 22.44 27.72 15.21
N ALA A 18 23.69 27.73 14.73
CA ALA A 18 24.02 27.44 13.33
C ALA A 18 24.14 25.94 13.01
N THR A 19 24.10 25.05 14.01
CA THR A 19 24.29 23.60 13.82
C THR A 19 22.99 22.79 13.84
N THR A 20 21.86 23.40 14.21
CA THR A 20 20.56 22.73 14.19
C THR A 20 19.87 22.93 12.84
N SER A 21 20.43 22.37 11.78
CA SER A 21 19.67 22.12 10.55
C SER A 21 18.75 20.92 10.81
N TRP A 22 17.54 21.17 11.30
CA TRP A 22 16.48 20.17 11.26
C TRP A 22 16.14 19.93 9.78
N SER A 23 16.62 18.83 9.21
CA SER A 23 16.12 18.37 7.92
C SER A 23 14.68 17.90 8.11
N VAL A 24 13.71 18.77 7.83
CA VAL A 24 12.32 18.33 7.63
C VAL A 24 12.32 17.63 6.27
N ARG A 25 12.37 16.30 6.26
CA ARG A 25 12.12 15.51 5.05
C ARG A 25 10.62 15.58 4.75
N ALA A 26 10.20 16.65 4.10
CA ALA A 26 8.88 16.76 3.50
C ALA A 26 8.99 16.38 2.03
N GLU A 27 8.66 15.11 1.74
CA GLU A 27 7.90 14.63 0.57
C GLU A 27 7.98 13.10 0.60
N SER A 28 6.97 12.43 1.18
CA SER A 28 6.79 11.01 0.92
C SER A 28 6.31 10.89 -0.52
N ASN A 29 7.19 10.49 -1.43
CA ASN A 29 6.88 10.33 -2.84
C ASN A 29 6.03 9.05 -3.05
N VAL A 30 4.77 9.06 -2.66
CA VAL A 30 3.89 7.88 -2.70
C VAL A 30 3.58 7.50 -4.15
N GLY A 31 3.85 6.23 -4.49
CA GLY A 31 3.47 5.66 -5.78
C GLY A 31 2.05 5.11 -5.78
N TYR A 32 1.40 5.15 -6.94
CA TYR A 32 0.13 4.47 -7.18
C TYR A 32 0.25 3.61 -8.43
N PHE A 33 -0.03 2.31 -8.29
CA PHE A 33 -0.03 1.36 -9.39
C PHE A 33 -1.41 0.73 -9.54
N GLY A 34 -2.06 0.94 -10.68
CA GLY A 34 -3.37 0.36 -10.99
C GLY A 34 -3.23 -0.95 -11.76
N PHE A 35 -3.99 -1.97 -11.36
CA PHE A 35 -4.05 -3.22 -12.10
C PHE A 35 -4.92 -3.04 -13.35
N GLU A 36 -4.31 -3.22 -14.51
CA GLU A 36 -5.01 -3.25 -15.80
C GLU A 36 -4.81 -4.61 -16.51
N PRO A 37 -5.87 -5.22 -17.06
CA PRO A 37 -7.28 -4.84 -16.94
C PRO A 37 -7.86 -5.13 -15.55
N ASP A 38 -9.11 -4.72 -15.31
CA ASP A 38 -9.92 -5.12 -14.14
C ASP A 38 -9.78 -6.63 -13.84
N ILE A 39 -9.75 -6.98 -12.55
CA ILE A 39 -9.74 -8.37 -12.11
C ILE A 39 -11.18 -8.88 -12.09
N ILE A 40 -11.46 -9.90 -12.89
CA ILE A 40 -12.74 -10.60 -12.92
C ILE A 40 -12.49 -12.04 -12.48
N THR A 41 -13.20 -12.48 -11.44
CA THR A 41 -13.11 -13.86 -10.93
C THR A 41 -14.42 -14.32 -10.33
N ASN A 42 -14.51 -15.60 -10.01
CA ASN A 42 -15.64 -16.17 -9.32
C ASN A 42 -15.56 -15.99 -7.79
N TYR A 43 -16.65 -16.33 -7.11
CA TYR A 43 -16.72 -16.55 -5.65
C TYR A 43 -17.70 -17.70 -5.36
N ILE A 44 -17.74 -18.18 -4.11
CA ILE A 44 -18.62 -19.28 -3.69
C ILE A 44 -20.05 -18.75 -3.52
N GLY A 45 -20.93 -19.05 -4.48
CA GLY A 45 -22.32 -18.63 -4.45
C GLY A 45 -23.20 -19.42 -3.48
N GLN A 46 -24.35 -18.86 -3.11
CA GLN A 46 -25.28 -19.47 -2.18
C GLN A 46 -25.78 -20.86 -2.64
N GLY A 47 -25.76 -21.81 -1.71
CA GLY A 47 -26.31 -23.16 -1.91
C GLY A 47 -25.50 -24.06 -2.84
N ASN A 48 -24.21 -23.80 -3.08
CA ASN A 48 -23.27 -24.61 -3.89
C ASN A 48 -23.73 -24.92 -5.34
N LYS A 49 -24.77 -24.25 -5.85
CA LYS A 49 -25.36 -24.57 -7.17
C LYS A 49 -25.13 -23.50 -8.24
N LYS A 50 -24.69 -22.29 -7.86
CA LYS A 50 -24.38 -21.22 -8.82
C LYS A 50 -23.07 -20.54 -8.44
N LEU A 51 -22.20 -20.38 -9.45
CA LEU A 51 -20.98 -19.61 -9.32
C LEU A 51 -21.31 -18.12 -9.42
N GLY A 52 -20.93 -17.34 -8.41
CA GLY A 52 -21.04 -15.90 -8.47
C GLY A 52 -19.81 -15.28 -9.12
N TYR A 53 -19.94 -14.06 -9.65
CA TYR A 53 -18.83 -13.34 -10.28
C TYR A 53 -18.65 -11.96 -9.67
N VAL A 54 -17.39 -11.58 -9.49
CA VAL A 54 -16.98 -10.26 -9.02
C VAL A 54 -15.99 -9.65 -10.00
N ARG A 55 -16.18 -8.37 -10.31
CA ARG A 55 -15.25 -7.52 -11.05
C ARG A 55 -14.76 -6.42 -10.12
N ILE A 56 -13.44 -6.32 -9.96
CA ILE A 56 -12.82 -5.28 -9.15
C ILE A 56 -11.73 -4.54 -9.95
N THR A 57 -11.67 -3.24 -9.74
CA THR A 57 -10.49 -2.43 -10.07
C THR A 57 -9.67 -2.29 -8.79
N VAL A 58 -8.38 -2.59 -8.88
CA VAL A 58 -7.46 -2.61 -7.74
C VAL A 58 -6.33 -1.65 -7.99
N ASP A 59 -6.05 -0.78 -7.03
CA ASP A 59 -4.89 0.10 -7.04
C ASP A 59 -4.02 -0.19 -5.81
N LEU A 60 -2.70 -0.17 -5.97
CA LEU A 60 -1.73 -0.29 -4.89
C LEU A 60 -1.19 1.09 -4.55
N MET A 61 -1.29 1.46 -3.28
CA MET A 61 -0.53 2.57 -2.72
C MET A 61 0.84 2.04 -2.31
N LEU A 62 1.91 2.59 -2.87
CA LEU A 62 3.29 2.18 -2.64
C LEU A 62 4.00 3.15 -1.69
N ASN A 63 5.09 2.70 -1.08
CA ASN A 63 5.89 3.54 -0.21
C ASN A 63 6.67 4.61 -0.98
N ASP A 64 7.16 4.27 -2.17
CA ASP A 64 7.85 5.17 -3.10
C ASP A 64 7.34 5.00 -4.55
N MET A 65 7.34 6.05 -5.36
CA MET A 65 7.08 5.98 -6.80
C MET A 65 8.16 5.18 -7.55
N ALA A 66 9.39 5.13 -7.01
CA ALA A 66 10.49 4.35 -7.59
C ALA A 66 10.18 2.84 -7.67
N ASP A 67 9.27 2.34 -6.84
CA ASP A 67 8.92 0.92 -6.77
C ASP A 67 7.91 0.48 -7.83
N ILE A 68 7.36 1.41 -8.63
CA ILE A 68 6.31 1.11 -9.63
C ILE A 68 6.77 0.04 -10.61
N ALA A 69 7.99 0.15 -11.15
CA ALA A 69 8.52 -0.82 -12.13
C ALA A 69 8.72 -2.22 -11.51
N VAL A 70 9.08 -2.28 -10.22
CA VAL A 70 9.23 -3.55 -9.49
C VAL A 70 7.87 -4.21 -9.31
N VAL A 71 6.85 -3.45 -8.92
CA VAL A 71 5.48 -3.95 -8.79
C VAL A 71 4.93 -4.40 -10.14
N GLU A 72 5.15 -3.61 -11.20
CA GLU A 72 4.72 -3.91 -12.57
C GLU A 72 5.26 -5.27 -13.03
N HIS A 73 6.55 -5.55 -12.80
CA HIS A 73 7.17 -6.83 -13.14
C HIS A 73 6.48 -8.02 -12.46
N HIS A 74 6.05 -7.86 -11.21
CA HIS A 74 5.43 -8.92 -10.41
C HIS A 74 3.89 -8.95 -10.53
N THR A 75 3.30 -8.11 -11.37
CA THR A 75 1.84 -8.03 -11.58
C THR A 75 1.16 -9.40 -11.75
N PRO A 76 1.72 -10.35 -12.54
CA PRO A 76 1.09 -11.67 -12.69
C PRO A 76 0.91 -12.41 -11.35
N LEU A 77 1.94 -12.41 -10.50
CA LEU A 77 1.92 -13.05 -9.18
C LEU A 77 0.91 -12.37 -8.24
N LEU A 78 0.90 -11.03 -8.23
CA LEU A 78 -0.01 -10.27 -7.37
C LEU A 78 -1.47 -10.45 -7.79
N ARG A 79 -1.73 -10.47 -9.11
CA ARG A 79 -3.05 -10.72 -9.68
C ARG A 79 -3.55 -12.12 -9.32
N ASP A 80 -2.71 -13.13 -9.45
CA ASP A 80 -3.04 -14.52 -9.07
C ASP A 80 -3.46 -14.60 -7.59
N ALA A 81 -2.71 -13.97 -6.69
CA ALA A 81 -3.03 -13.96 -5.26
C ALA A 81 -4.38 -13.29 -4.96
N ILE A 82 -4.71 -12.19 -5.63
CA ILE A 82 -6.02 -11.52 -5.48
C ILE A 82 -7.15 -12.43 -5.99
N VAL A 83 -6.96 -13.04 -7.17
CA VAL A 83 -7.92 -13.98 -7.78
C VAL A 83 -8.17 -15.17 -6.85
N GLU A 84 -7.11 -15.74 -6.29
CA GLU A 84 -7.19 -16.87 -5.37
C GLU A 84 -8.00 -16.51 -4.11
N ILE A 85 -7.72 -15.36 -3.50
CA ILE A 85 -8.45 -14.89 -2.31
C ILE A 85 -9.95 -14.76 -2.62
N LEU A 86 -10.30 -13.99 -3.66
CA LEU A 86 -11.70 -13.74 -4.01
C LEU A 86 -12.46 -15.01 -4.39
N SER A 87 -11.79 -15.94 -5.08
CA SER A 87 -12.40 -17.21 -5.51
C SER A 87 -12.90 -18.10 -4.38
N LYS A 88 -12.35 -17.91 -3.17
CA LYS A 88 -12.67 -18.67 -1.97
C LYS A 88 -13.66 -17.97 -1.05
N GLU A 89 -14.05 -16.73 -1.35
CA GLU A 89 -14.98 -15.99 -0.52
C GLU A 89 -16.41 -16.50 -0.69
N PRO A 90 -17.18 -16.62 0.41
CA PRO A 90 -18.62 -16.81 0.32
C PRO A 90 -19.30 -15.52 -0.18
N GLU A 91 -20.43 -15.68 -0.86
CA GLU A 91 -21.26 -14.59 -1.38
C GLU A 91 -21.57 -13.51 -0.34
N GLU A 92 -21.84 -13.91 0.89
CA GLU A 92 -22.16 -13.03 2.02
C GLU A 92 -21.01 -12.07 2.35
N ASN A 93 -19.76 -12.53 2.21
CA ASN A 93 -18.58 -11.68 2.41
C ASN A 93 -18.38 -10.73 1.22
N ILE A 94 -18.59 -11.21 -0.01
CA ILE A 94 -18.45 -10.40 -1.22
C ILE A 94 -19.46 -9.25 -1.23
N LYS A 95 -20.70 -9.50 -0.80
CA LYS A 95 -21.81 -8.53 -0.85
C LYS A 95 -21.91 -7.63 0.38
N SER A 96 -21.17 -7.91 1.45
CA SER A 96 -21.16 -7.08 2.67
C SER A 96 -20.02 -6.06 2.68
N LEU A 97 -20.28 -4.89 3.27
CA LEU A 97 -19.26 -3.84 3.41
C LEU A 97 -18.11 -4.28 4.33
N THR A 98 -18.44 -4.98 5.42
CA THR A 98 -17.45 -5.53 6.35
C THR A 98 -16.61 -6.60 5.69
N GLY A 99 -17.24 -7.54 4.97
CA GLY A 99 -16.53 -8.58 4.23
C GLY A 99 -15.61 -8.01 3.16
N ARG A 100 -16.06 -7.01 2.38
CA ARG A 100 -15.22 -6.30 1.41
C ARG A 100 -13.97 -5.70 2.06
N GLU A 101 -14.10 -5.08 3.22
CA GLU A 101 -12.97 -4.47 3.93
C GLU A 101 -12.00 -5.52 4.49
N GLU A 102 -12.51 -6.64 5.01
CA GLU A 102 -11.69 -7.77 5.44
C GLU A 102 -10.93 -8.43 4.28
N ILE A 103 -11.59 -8.63 3.14
CA ILE A 103 -10.97 -9.12 1.91
C ILE A 103 -9.85 -8.18 1.47
N ARG A 104 -10.09 -6.87 1.45
CA ARG A 104 -9.10 -5.86 1.08
C ARG A 104 -7.86 -5.90 1.99
N LYS A 105 -8.06 -6.06 3.30
CA LYS A 105 -6.96 -6.22 4.27
C LYS A 105 -6.17 -7.50 4.04
N ARG A 106 -6.84 -8.64 3.84
CA ARG A 106 -6.18 -9.91 3.49
C ARG A 106 -5.37 -9.81 2.20
N CYS A 107 -5.92 -9.16 1.16
CA CYS A 107 -5.17 -8.87 -0.06
C CYS A 107 -3.93 -8.03 0.25
N THR A 108 -4.06 -6.95 1.04
CA THR A 108 -2.93 -6.09 1.42
C THR A 108 -1.81 -6.88 2.10
N GLU A 109 -2.15 -7.70 3.10
CA GLU A 109 -1.19 -8.53 3.82
C GLU A 109 -0.51 -9.56 2.90
N LYS A 110 -1.30 -10.24 2.05
CA LYS A 110 -0.78 -11.23 1.11
C LYS A 110 0.17 -10.61 0.09
N LEU A 111 -0.18 -9.47 -0.50
CA LEU A 111 0.66 -8.79 -1.49
C LEU A 111 1.95 -8.23 -0.86
N LYS A 112 1.87 -7.68 0.36
CA LYS A 112 3.06 -7.29 1.13
C LYS A 112 4.00 -8.47 1.35
N ALA A 113 3.47 -9.62 1.78
CA ALA A 113 4.26 -10.81 2.02
C ALA A 113 4.92 -11.33 0.73
N LEU A 114 4.19 -11.38 -0.38
CA LEU A 114 4.71 -11.83 -1.68
C LEU A 114 5.82 -10.91 -2.19
N LEU A 115 5.59 -9.59 -2.22
CA LEU A 115 6.62 -8.66 -2.69
C LEU A 115 7.84 -8.65 -1.77
N LYS A 116 7.66 -8.77 -0.46
CA LYS A 116 8.78 -8.91 0.47
C LYS A 116 9.57 -10.19 0.24
N GLN A 117 8.91 -11.28 -0.12
CA GLN A 117 9.57 -12.54 -0.45
C GLN A 117 10.41 -12.42 -1.73
N GLU A 118 9.85 -11.83 -2.79
CA GLU A 118 10.52 -11.74 -4.09
C GLU A 118 11.59 -10.65 -4.15
N THR A 119 11.43 -9.56 -3.40
CA THR A 119 12.29 -8.36 -3.49
C THR A 119 13.11 -8.08 -2.23
N GLY A 120 12.74 -8.67 -1.09
CA GLY A 120 13.30 -8.35 0.23
C GLY A 120 12.78 -7.04 0.84
N GLN A 121 11.92 -6.28 0.15
CA GLN A 121 11.49 -4.93 0.56
C GLN A 121 10.00 -4.86 0.89
N GLU A 122 9.64 -3.98 1.82
CA GLU A 122 8.24 -3.66 2.12
C GLU A 122 7.76 -2.51 1.21
N ILE A 123 7.28 -2.87 0.03
CA ILE A 123 6.92 -1.93 -1.03
C ILE A 123 5.49 -1.38 -0.89
N VAL A 124 4.53 -2.27 -0.66
CA VAL A 124 3.09 -1.92 -0.64
C VAL A 124 2.74 -1.31 0.71
N ARG A 125 2.08 -0.15 0.68
CA ARG A 125 1.46 0.46 1.86
C ARG A 125 0.06 -0.10 2.07
N GLU A 126 -0.78 -0.05 1.04
CA GLU A 126 -2.18 -0.44 1.11
C GLU A 126 -2.76 -0.86 -0.25
N VAL A 127 -3.75 -1.75 -0.25
CA VAL A 127 -4.57 -2.10 -1.42
C VAL A 127 -5.87 -1.31 -1.39
N LEU A 128 -6.24 -0.73 -2.52
CA LEU A 128 -7.45 0.06 -2.72
C LEU A 128 -8.37 -0.66 -3.71
N PHE A 129 -9.64 -0.82 -3.36
CA PHE A 129 -10.67 -1.27 -4.29
C PHE A 129 -11.45 -0.07 -4.80
N THR A 130 -11.14 0.42 -6.00
CA THR A 130 -11.73 1.64 -6.57
C THR A 130 -13.00 1.40 -7.36
N LYS A 131 -13.18 0.20 -7.91
CA LYS A 131 -14.48 -0.32 -8.38
C LYS A 131 -14.70 -1.71 -7.82
N TYR A 132 -15.95 -2.01 -7.48
CA TYR A 132 -16.33 -3.29 -6.91
C TYR A 132 -17.75 -3.64 -7.35
N LEU A 133 -17.86 -4.48 -8.37
CA LEU A 133 -19.12 -4.87 -8.99
C LEU A 133 -19.31 -6.37 -8.81
N TYR A 134 -20.48 -6.77 -8.35
CA TYR A 134 -20.85 -8.17 -8.24
C TYR A 134 -22.25 -8.38 -8.84
N HIS A 135 -22.47 -9.60 -9.34
CA HIS A 135 -23.77 -10.09 -9.78
C HIS A 135 -24.17 -11.27 -8.89
#